data_AF-A0A7X3UTY4-F1
#
_entry.id   AF-A0A7X3UTY4-F1
#
_cell.length_a   1.000
_cell.length_b   1.000
_cell.length_c   1.000
_cell.angle_alpha   90.00
_cell.angle_beta   90.00
_cell.angle_gamma   90.00
#
_symmetry.space_group_name_H-M   'P 1'
#
loop_
_entity.id
_entity.type
_entity.pdbx_description
1 polymer ?
#
loop_
_entity_poly.entity_id
_entity_poly.type
_entity_poly.pdbx_seq_one_letter_code
_entity_poly.pdbx_strand_id
1 'polypeptide(L)'
;MTDRLVNPFSSSGKGFEIYAGLEPSLAELPLVRRQSTHPRSLITDLQTISLEDLLGTSVSDRLMAQAVRAGLLLVVEAWDEAHEVAQELETVEGSYWHGIVHRREPDAGNAKYWFRRVGTHPVFVRLGEWGSRLPPSAKQVFDTLVSSGAWDPFTFIDICIRNADAGSSDPYPALVTLQAREIRALLDYCVRHATNQ
;
A
#
# COMPACT_ATOMS: atom_id res chain seq x y z
N MET A 1 -6.60 0.55 21.25
CA MET A 1 -5.13 0.47 21.05
C MET A 1 -4.84 0.82 19.61
N THR A 2 -4.49 2.08 19.34
CA THR A 2 -4.01 2.49 18.02
C THR A 2 -2.63 1.91 17.84
N ASP A 3 -2.54 0.77 17.17
CA ASP A 3 -1.30 0.27 16.59
C ASP A 3 -0.90 1.25 15.47
N ARG A 4 -0.44 2.45 15.87
CA ARG A 4 0.08 3.46 14.96
C ARG A 4 1.37 2.87 14.44
N LEU A 5 1.31 2.26 13.26
CA LEU A 5 2.50 2.04 12.46
C LEU A 5 3.17 3.41 12.34
N VAL A 6 4.35 3.50 12.95
CA VAL A 6 5.20 4.70 12.94
C VAL A 6 5.58 4.98 11.48
N ASN A 7 5.89 6.25 11.15
CA ASN A 7 6.43 6.61 9.85
C ASN A 7 7.54 5.61 9.47
N PRO A 8 7.43 4.90 8.32
CA PRO A 8 8.35 3.81 7.98
C PRO A 8 9.75 4.31 7.60
N PHE A 9 9.92 5.61 7.36
CA PHE A 9 11.19 6.22 7.00
C PHE A 9 12.02 6.56 8.25
N SER A 10 13.34 6.68 8.07
CA SER A 10 14.21 7.22 9.12
C SER A 10 13.73 8.62 9.54
N SER A 11 14.01 9.07 10.76
CA SER A 11 13.52 10.37 11.27
C SER A 11 14.16 11.60 10.61
N SER A 12 14.79 11.43 9.44
CA SER A 12 15.49 12.45 8.67
C SER A 12 15.39 12.15 7.18
N GLY A 13 15.48 13.18 6.34
CA GLY A 13 15.47 13.03 4.88
C GLY A 13 14.12 13.30 4.24
N LYS A 14 14.13 13.43 2.91
CA LYS A 14 12.99 13.97 2.16
C LYS A 14 11.80 13.00 2.12
N GLY A 15 12.03 11.68 2.16
CA GLY A 15 10.93 10.71 2.26
C GLY A 15 10.20 10.74 3.59
N PHE A 16 10.86 11.05 4.70
CA PHE A 16 10.19 11.24 6.00
C PHE A 16 9.20 12.40 5.94
N GLU A 17 9.65 13.55 5.42
CA GLU A 17 8.83 14.76 5.26
C GLU A 17 7.67 14.55 4.30
N ILE A 18 7.95 13.94 3.14
CA ILE A 18 6.92 13.57 2.16
C ILE A 18 5.90 12.65 2.82
N TYR A 19 6.34 11.54 3.43
CA TYR A 19 5.43 10.57 4.04
C TYR A 19 4.58 11.19 5.16
N ALA A 20 5.17 12.03 6.01
CA ALA A 20 4.45 12.74 7.05
C ALA A 20 3.32 13.63 6.48
N GLY A 21 3.59 14.30 5.35
CA GLY A 21 2.57 15.08 4.63
C GLY A 21 1.50 14.22 3.95
N LEU A 22 1.82 12.97 3.60
CA LEU A 22 0.92 12.03 2.93
C LEU A 22 0.11 11.16 3.90
N GLU A 23 0.44 11.11 5.19
CA GLU A 23 -0.27 10.28 6.15
C GLU A 23 -1.80 10.52 6.18
N PRO A 24 -2.29 11.77 6.16
CA PRO A 24 -3.73 12.03 6.04
C PRO A 24 -4.31 11.50 4.71
N SER A 25 -3.64 11.74 3.59
CA SER A 25 -4.07 11.27 2.26
C SER A 25 -4.12 9.74 2.18
N LEU A 26 -3.16 9.05 2.80
CA LEU A 26 -3.17 7.59 2.87
C LEU A 26 -4.34 7.07 3.71
N ALA A 27 -4.65 7.72 4.85
CA ALA A 27 -5.74 7.31 5.71
C ALA A 27 -7.11 7.42 5.03
N GLU A 28 -7.26 8.31 4.06
CA GLU A 28 -8.49 8.55 3.30
C GLU A 28 -8.40 8.05 1.84
N LEU A 29 -7.37 7.27 1.49
CA LEU A 29 -7.11 6.84 0.12
C LEU A 29 -8.27 5.99 -0.41
N PRO A 30 -9.02 6.44 -1.43
CA PRO A 30 -10.20 5.75 -1.90
C PRO A 30 -9.87 4.37 -2.52
N LEU A 31 -10.84 3.46 -2.45
CA LEU A 31 -10.70 2.11 -3.01
C LEU A 31 -10.49 2.12 -4.52
N VAL A 32 -11.11 3.07 -5.22
CA VAL A 32 -10.98 3.27 -6.66
C VAL A 32 -10.09 4.48 -6.91
N ARG A 33 -9.17 4.36 -7.87
CA ARG A 33 -8.28 5.44 -8.30
C ARG A 33 -9.08 6.68 -8.69
N ARG A 34 -8.54 7.84 -8.38
CA ARG A 34 -9.06 9.14 -8.82
C ARG A 34 -7.94 9.92 -9.47
N GLN A 35 -8.29 11.02 -10.12
CA GLN A 35 -7.29 11.96 -10.59
C GLN A 35 -6.56 12.56 -9.37
N SER A 36 -5.23 12.50 -9.39
CA SER A 36 -4.42 13.08 -8.33
C SER A 36 -4.73 14.57 -8.14
N THR A 37 -4.92 14.97 -6.87
CA THR A 37 -5.05 16.37 -6.47
C THR A 37 -3.72 16.97 -6.03
N HIS A 38 -2.65 16.17 -5.99
CA HIS A 38 -1.32 16.61 -5.61
C HIS A 38 -0.65 17.42 -6.73
N PRO A 39 0.23 18.38 -6.40
CA PRO A 39 0.98 19.12 -7.41
C PRO A 39 1.83 18.19 -8.28
N ARG A 40 1.86 18.43 -9.60
CA ARG A 40 2.73 17.66 -10.50
C ARG A 40 4.21 17.70 -10.10
N SER A 41 4.67 18.78 -9.47
CA SER A 41 6.02 18.87 -8.92
C SER A 41 6.31 17.81 -7.85
N LEU A 42 5.34 17.43 -7.02
CA LEU A 42 5.52 16.36 -6.04
C LEU A 42 5.70 14.99 -6.73
N ILE A 43 4.92 14.74 -7.78
CA ILE A 43 5.02 13.51 -8.56
C ILE A 43 6.38 13.44 -9.26
N THR A 44 6.79 14.52 -9.93
CA THR A 44 8.13 14.63 -10.54
C THR A 44 9.25 14.45 -9.51
N ASP A 45 9.11 15.05 -8.32
CA ASP A 45 10.07 14.88 -7.23
C ASP A 45 10.18 13.41 -6.81
N LEU A 46 9.05 12.70 -6.61
CA LEU A 46 9.04 11.29 -6.26
C LEU A 46 9.68 10.39 -7.33
N GLN A 47 9.50 10.71 -8.60
CA GLN A 47 10.11 9.97 -9.71
C GLN A 47 11.63 10.18 -9.80
N THR A 48 12.10 11.40 -9.53
CA THR A 48 13.48 11.81 -9.87
C THR A 48 14.43 11.90 -8.68
N ILE A 49 13.91 12.04 -7.46
CA ILE A 49 14.73 12.04 -6.24
C ILE A 49 15.61 10.79 -6.18
N SER A 50 16.85 10.91 -5.72
CA SER A 50 17.72 9.74 -5.52
C SER A 50 17.11 8.78 -4.48
N LEU A 51 17.43 7.49 -4.56
CA LEU A 51 16.88 6.51 -3.62
C LEU A 51 17.41 6.76 -2.20
N GLU A 52 18.67 7.21 -2.11
CA GLU A 52 19.34 7.56 -0.87
C GLU A 52 18.71 8.79 -0.21
N ASP A 53 18.42 9.85 -0.98
CA ASP A 53 17.73 11.04 -0.46
C ASP A 53 16.26 10.73 -0.10
N LEU A 54 15.62 9.84 -0.85
CA LEU A 54 14.27 9.37 -0.56
C LEU A 54 14.23 8.63 0.77
N LEU A 55 15.14 7.68 1.01
CA LEU A 55 15.15 6.92 2.26
C LEU A 55 15.84 7.65 3.43
N GLY A 56 16.58 8.72 3.13
CA GLY A 56 17.35 9.49 4.11
C GLY A 56 18.59 8.74 4.64
N THR A 57 19.03 7.69 3.95
CA THR A 57 20.16 6.83 4.36
C THR A 57 20.73 6.06 3.17
N SER A 58 21.83 5.33 3.38
CA SER A 58 22.41 4.45 2.35
C SER A 58 21.46 3.32 1.98
N VAL A 59 21.29 3.09 0.68
CA VAL A 59 20.46 2.01 0.13
C VAL A 59 21.29 0.74 0.00
N SER A 60 20.85 -0.34 0.64
CA SER A 60 21.45 -1.68 0.51
C SER A 60 20.78 -2.53 -0.56
N ASP A 61 19.46 -2.35 -0.75
CA ASP A 61 18.68 -3.02 -1.78
C ASP A 61 17.92 -1.99 -2.63
N ARG A 62 18.37 -1.83 -3.88
CA ARG A 62 17.80 -0.86 -4.82
C ARG A 62 16.41 -1.26 -5.31
N LEU A 63 16.10 -2.55 -5.41
CA LEU A 63 14.78 -3.01 -5.86
C LEU A 63 13.73 -2.73 -4.78
N MET A 64 14.09 -2.96 -3.51
CA MET A 64 13.22 -2.59 -2.38
C MET A 64 13.03 -1.07 -2.28
N ALA A 65 14.09 -0.28 -2.50
CA ALA A 65 13.98 1.18 -2.53
C ALA A 65 13.08 1.67 -3.68
N GLN A 66 13.12 1.01 -4.84
CA GLN A 66 12.19 1.29 -5.94
C GLN A 66 10.75 0.88 -5.60
N ALA A 67 10.55 -0.23 -4.88
CA ALA A 67 9.23 -0.62 -4.38
C ALA A 67 8.65 0.44 -3.43
N VAL A 68 9.49 1.09 -2.60
CA VAL A 68 9.06 2.25 -1.79
C VAL A 68 8.55 3.39 -2.69
N ARG A 69 9.27 3.72 -3.77
CA ARG A 69 8.85 4.74 -4.74
C ARG A 69 7.49 4.40 -5.38
N ALA A 70 7.29 3.16 -5.81
CA ALA A 70 5.99 2.71 -6.35
C ALA A 70 4.85 2.92 -5.35
N GLY A 71 5.07 2.56 -4.08
CA GLY A 71 4.09 2.76 -3.02
C GLY A 71 3.76 4.23 -2.76
N LEU A 72 4.77 5.12 -2.75
CA LEU A 72 4.54 6.57 -2.57
C LEU A 72 3.81 7.19 -3.76
N LEU A 73 4.14 6.82 -5.00
CA LEU A 73 3.43 7.26 -6.21
C LEU A 73 1.95 6.83 -6.16
N LEU A 74 1.69 5.60 -5.70
CA LEU A 74 0.34 5.10 -5.51
C LEU A 74 -0.45 5.92 -4.48
N VAL A 75 0.18 6.30 -3.38
CA VAL A 75 -0.44 7.10 -2.30
C VAL A 75 -0.83 8.49 -2.78
N VAL A 76 -0.01 9.12 -3.63
CA VAL A 76 -0.34 10.42 -4.25
C VAL A 76 -1.25 10.30 -5.47
N GLU A 77 -1.81 9.10 -5.71
CA GLU A 77 -2.71 8.81 -6.83
C GLU A 77 -2.09 9.07 -8.22
N ALA A 78 -0.75 9.00 -8.33
CA ALA A 78 -0.01 9.02 -9.59
C ALA A 78 -0.02 7.62 -10.22
N TRP A 79 -1.18 7.25 -10.77
CA TRP A 79 -1.47 5.86 -11.19
C TRP A 79 -0.53 5.37 -12.29
N ASP A 80 -0.32 6.16 -13.34
CA ASP A 80 0.52 5.76 -14.48
C ASP A 80 1.96 5.53 -14.00
N GLU A 81 2.47 6.44 -13.18
CA GLU A 81 3.83 6.40 -12.64
C GLU A 81 4.01 5.23 -11.65
N ALA A 82 3.02 5.00 -10.77
CA ALA A 82 3.06 3.85 -9.85
C ALA A 82 2.99 2.52 -10.59
N HIS A 83 2.16 2.43 -11.63
CA HIS A 83 2.02 1.26 -12.50
C HIS A 83 3.33 0.98 -13.24
N GLU A 84 3.96 1.99 -13.86
CA GLU A 84 5.22 1.86 -14.58
C GLU A 84 6.34 1.33 -13.67
N VAL A 85 6.54 1.94 -12.50
CA VAL A 85 7.57 1.47 -11.55
C VAL A 85 7.27 0.04 -11.08
N ALA A 86 6.01 -0.28 -10.75
CA ALA A 86 5.65 -1.63 -10.31
C ALA A 86 5.82 -2.69 -11.41
N GLN A 87 5.58 -2.33 -12.68
CA GLN A 87 5.74 -3.21 -13.83
C GLN A 87 7.20 -3.56 -14.10
N GLU A 88 8.12 -2.63 -13.91
CA GLU A 88 9.56 -2.85 -14.11
C GLU A 88 10.21 -3.68 -12.98
N LEU A 89 9.54 -3.79 -11.84
CA LEU A 89 10.04 -4.54 -10.68
C LEU A 89 9.66 -6.03 -10.76
N GLU A 90 10.60 -6.84 -11.25
CA GLU A 90 10.50 -8.31 -11.26
C GLU A 90 10.72 -8.93 -9.86
N THR A 91 10.03 -8.41 -8.84
CA THR A 91 10.07 -8.90 -7.45
C THR A 91 8.67 -9.24 -6.93
N VAL A 92 8.62 -9.87 -5.75
CA VAL A 92 7.37 -10.14 -5.03
C VAL A 92 6.68 -8.82 -4.68
N GLU A 93 7.43 -7.83 -4.22
CA GLU A 93 6.95 -6.51 -3.81
C GLU A 93 6.50 -5.68 -5.02
N GLY A 94 7.20 -5.78 -6.15
CA GLY A 94 6.75 -5.21 -7.44
C GLY A 94 5.40 -5.78 -7.84
N SER A 95 5.27 -7.12 -7.82
CA SER A 95 3.98 -7.79 -8.06
C SER A 95 2.89 -7.39 -7.06
N TYR A 96 3.25 -7.15 -5.79
CA TYR A 96 2.30 -6.72 -4.77
C TYR A 96 1.79 -5.30 -5.07
N TRP A 97 2.67 -4.34 -5.32
CA TRP A 97 2.26 -2.99 -5.72
C TRP A 97 1.40 -2.99 -6.98
N HIS A 98 1.79 -3.79 -7.98
CA HIS A 98 1.03 -3.95 -9.21
C HIS A 98 -0.38 -4.51 -8.96
N GLY A 99 -0.50 -5.48 -8.06
CA GLY A 99 -1.80 -6.01 -7.62
C GLY A 99 -2.68 -4.96 -6.96
N ILE A 100 -2.11 -4.08 -6.11
CA ILE A 100 -2.85 -2.97 -5.48
C ILE A 100 -3.26 -1.92 -6.53
N VAL A 101 -2.38 -1.59 -7.48
CA VAL A 101 -2.67 -0.68 -8.60
C VAL A 101 -3.91 -1.13 -9.36
N HIS A 102 -4.00 -2.40 -9.77
CA HIS A 102 -5.17 -2.90 -10.50
C HIS A 102 -6.41 -3.11 -9.62
N ARG A 103 -6.23 -3.42 -8.32
CA ARG A 103 -7.37 -3.43 -7.39
C ARG A 103 -8.02 -2.04 -7.31
N ARG A 104 -7.22 -0.97 -7.41
CA ARG A 104 -7.68 0.42 -7.50
C ARG A 104 -8.15 0.83 -8.91
N GLU A 105 -7.91 0.04 -9.95
CA GLU A 105 -8.53 0.15 -11.29
C GLU A 105 -9.86 -0.61 -11.40
N PRO A 106 -10.43 -1.02 -10.26
CA PRO A 106 -11.34 -2.17 -10.14
C PRO A 106 -11.17 -3.35 -11.12
N ASP A 107 -9.94 -3.70 -11.51
CA ASP A 107 -9.68 -4.84 -12.39
C ASP A 107 -9.38 -6.10 -11.59
N ALA A 108 -10.42 -6.92 -11.34
CA ALA A 108 -10.29 -8.17 -10.60
C ALA A 108 -9.32 -9.15 -11.28
N GLY A 109 -9.32 -9.22 -12.61
CA GLY A 109 -8.55 -10.20 -13.36
C GLY A 109 -7.06 -9.95 -13.20
N ASN A 110 -6.64 -8.71 -13.47
CA ASN A 110 -5.25 -8.30 -13.35
C ASN A 110 -4.80 -8.25 -11.90
N ALA A 111 -5.61 -7.71 -10.97
CA ALA A 111 -5.26 -7.71 -9.55
C ALA A 111 -4.99 -9.14 -9.05
N LYS A 112 -5.88 -10.09 -9.33
CA LYS A 112 -5.69 -11.50 -8.92
C LYS A 112 -4.50 -12.15 -9.62
N TYR A 113 -4.22 -11.83 -10.88
CA TYR A 113 -3.01 -12.32 -11.57
C TYR A 113 -1.74 -11.91 -10.82
N TRP A 114 -1.60 -10.64 -10.46
CA TRP A 114 -0.42 -10.15 -9.74
C TRP A 114 -0.33 -10.67 -8.31
N PHE A 115 -1.45 -10.76 -7.58
CA PHE A 115 -1.45 -11.37 -6.24
C PHE A 115 -1.12 -12.88 -6.24
N ARG A 116 -1.38 -13.61 -7.33
CA ARG A 116 -0.86 -14.99 -7.48
C ARG A 116 0.67 -15.02 -7.56
N ARG A 117 1.29 -14.02 -8.19
CA ARG A 117 2.76 -13.88 -8.23
C ARG A 117 3.36 -13.50 -6.88
N VAL A 118 2.59 -12.82 -6.02
CA VAL A 118 3.00 -12.55 -4.63
C VAL A 118 3.10 -13.85 -3.83
N GLY A 119 2.15 -14.77 -4.00
CA GLY A 119 2.12 -16.02 -3.23
C GLY A 119 1.87 -15.75 -1.76
N THR A 120 2.89 -15.95 -0.91
CA THR A 120 2.84 -15.64 0.53
C THR A 120 3.80 -14.49 0.84
N HIS A 121 3.35 -13.52 1.65
CA HIS A 121 4.18 -12.37 2.02
C HIS A 121 4.08 -12.07 3.54
N PRO A 122 5.18 -11.65 4.21
CA PRO A 122 5.15 -11.34 5.65
C PRO A 122 4.12 -10.28 6.07
N VAL A 123 3.76 -9.36 5.16
CA VAL A 123 2.69 -8.37 5.40
C VAL A 123 1.34 -9.05 5.64
N PHE A 124 1.04 -10.17 4.98
CA PHE A 124 -0.22 -10.90 5.18
C PHE A 124 -0.35 -11.41 6.63
N VAL A 125 0.75 -11.88 7.22
CA VAL A 125 0.79 -12.29 8.63
C VAL A 125 0.53 -11.08 9.55
N ARG A 126 1.23 -9.97 9.32
CA ARG A 126 1.06 -8.74 10.12
C ARG A 126 -0.37 -8.18 10.03
N LEU A 127 -1.02 -8.29 8.87
CA LEU A 127 -2.42 -7.89 8.69
C LEU A 127 -3.35 -8.82 9.48
N GLY A 128 -3.13 -10.14 9.42
CA GLY A 128 -3.83 -11.14 10.23
C GLY A 128 -3.76 -10.84 11.72
N GLU A 129 -2.55 -10.63 12.24
CA GLU A 129 -2.31 -10.27 13.65
C GLU A 129 -3.00 -8.96 14.03
N TRP A 130 -2.88 -7.92 13.20
CA TRP A 130 -3.51 -6.64 13.46
C TRP A 130 -5.04 -6.76 13.52
N GLY A 131 -5.66 -7.45 12.57
CA GLY A 131 -7.12 -7.57 12.57
C GLY A 131 -7.68 -8.53 13.63
N SER A 132 -6.86 -9.44 14.16
CA SER A 132 -7.21 -10.21 15.36
C SER A 132 -7.42 -9.33 16.61
N ARG A 133 -6.81 -8.13 16.62
CA ARG A 133 -6.90 -7.14 17.71
C ARG A 133 -7.99 -6.08 17.51
N LEU A 134 -8.75 -6.13 16.40
CA LEU A 134 -9.83 -5.18 16.14
C LEU A 134 -11.01 -5.39 17.10
N PRO A 135 -11.69 -4.30 17.52
CA PRO A 135 -12.92 -4.42 18.30
C PRO A 135 -14.02 -5.10 17.47
N PRO A 136 -15.01 -5.77 18.10
CA PRO A 136 -16.07 -6.50 17.38
C PRO A 136 -16.77 -5.71 16.28
N SER A 137 -17.00 -4.41 16.50
CA SER A 137 -17.62 -3.50 15.52
C SER A 137 -16.82 -3.30 14.23
N ALA A 138 -15.48 -3.40 14.30
CA ALA A 138 -14.60 -3.32 13.13
C ALA A 138 -14.19 -4.71 12.60
N LYS A 139 -14.51 -5.76 13.34
CA LYS A 139 -14.07 -7.12 13.08
C LYS A 139 -14.93 -7.84 12.04
N GLN A 140 -16.20 -7.45 11.86
CA GLN A 140 -17.13 -8.11 10.93
C GLN A 140 -16.61 -8.16 9.49
N VAL A 141 -16.13 -7.03 8.96
CA VAL A 141 -15.52 -6.97 7.61
C VAL A 141 -14.21 -7.75 7.58
N PHE A 142 -13.37 -7.57 8.60
CA PHE A 142 -12.07 -8.25 8.67
C PHE A 142 -12.19 -9.78 8.71
N ASP A 143 -13.18 -10.32 9.42
CA ASP A 143 -13.41 -11.77 9.51
C ASP A 143 -13.77 -12.38 8.16
N THR A 144 -14.36 -11.60 7.24
CA THR A 144 -14.58 -12.07 5.86
C THR A 144 -13.29 -12.12 5.03
N LEU A 145 -12.27 -11.36 5.42
CA LEU A 145 -10.97 -11.26 4.73
C LEU A 145 -9.94 -12.28 5.22
N VAL A 146 -10.30 -13.06 6.24
CA VAL A 146 -9.43 -14.08 6.82
C VAL A 146 -9.97 -15.45 6.48
N SER A 147 -9.23 -16.19 5.65
CA SER A 147 -9.52 -17.59 5.37
C SER A 147 -8.58 -18.46 6.18
N SER A 148 -9.13 -19.36 7.00
CA SER A 148 -8.35 -20.29 7.83
C SER A 148 -7.27 -19.64 8.71
N GLY A 149 -7.52 -18.42 9.19
CA GLY A 149 -6.58 -17.66 10.04
C GLY A 149 -5.51 -16.87 9.29
N ALA A 150 -5.50 -16.91 7.95
CA ALA A 150 -4.57 -16.15 7.11
C ALA A 150 -5.31 -15.05 6.32
N TRP A 151 -4.65 -13.91 6.14
CA TRP A 151 -5.12 -12.84 5.26
C TRP A 151 -5.27 -13.34 3.82
N ASP A 152 -6.45 -13.14 3.24
CA ASP A 152 -6.77 -13.52 1.87
C ASP A 152 -6.88 -12.28 0.96
N PRO A 153 -5.85 -11.98 0.16
CA PRO A 153 -5.89 -10.84 -0.76
C PRO A 153 -6.95 -11.01 -1.86
N PHE A 154 -7.31 -12.25 -2.23
CA PHE A 154 -8.29 -12.50 -3.29
C PHE A 154 -9.70 -12.10 -2.85
N THR A 155 -10.07 -12.48 -1.62
CA THR A 155 -11.33 -12.02 -1.02
C THR A 155 -11.33 -10.51 -0.82
N PHE A 156 -10.19 -9.89 -0.47
CA PHE A 156 -10.11 -8.43 -0.37
C PHE A 156 -10.35 -7.72 -1.71
N ILE A 157 -9.75 -8.23 -2.80
CA ILE A 157 -10.01 -7.73 -4.16
C ILE A 157 -11.51 -7.80 -4.48
N ASP A 158 -12.15 -8.93 -4.22
CA ASP A 158 -13.58 -9.14 -4.52
C ASP A 158 -14.50 -8.24 -3.70
N ILE A 159 -14.14 -7.93 -2.46
CA ILE A 159 -14.91 -7.01 -1.62
C ILE A 159 -14.69 -5.56 -2.06
N CYS A 160 -13.46 -5.15 -2.36
CA CYS A 160 -13.17 -3.80 -2.86
C CYS A 160 -13.94 -3.50 -4.15
N ILE A 161 -13.94 -4.42 -5.11
CA ILE A 161 -14.60 -4.23 -6.41
C ILE A 161 -16.12 -4.18 -6.25
N ARG A 162 -16.71 -5.05 -5.41
CA ARG A 162 -18.16 -4.99 -5.11
C ARG A 162 -18.59 -3.69 -4.45
N ASN A 163 -17.67 -3.00 -3.76
CA ASN A 163 -17.94 -1.76 -3.03
C ASN A 163 -17.30 -0.53 -3.71
N ALA A 164 -16.85 -0.65 -4.97
CA ALA A 164 -16.19 0.42 -5.71
C ALA A 164 -17.02 1.72 -5.72
N ASP A 165 -18.34 1.59 -5.89
CA ASP A 165 -19.30 2.68 -6.02
C ASP A 165 -20.09 2.97 -4.72
N ALA A 166 -19.77 2.31 -3.60
CA ALA A 166 -20.57 2.37 -2.37
C ALA A 166 -20.52 3.74 -1.64
N GLY A 167 -19.65 4.66 -2.08
CA GLY A 167 -19.49 5.98 -1.47
C GLY A 167 -19.05 5.87 -0.01
N SER A 168 -19.69 6.59 0.91
CA SER A 168 -19.40 6.52 2.36
C SER A 168 -20.20 5.45 3.11
N SER A 169 -20.95 4.60 2.39
CA SER A 169 -21.82 3.58 3.00
C SER A 169 -21.00 2.44 3.60
N ASP A 170 -21.51 1.81 4.66
CA ASP A 170 -20.92 0.57 5.21
C ASP A 170 -20.89 -0.53 4.12
N PRO A 171 -19.75 -1.24 3.90
CA PRO A 171 -18.49 -1.25 4.66
C PRO A 171 -17.36 -0.37 4.12
N TYR A 172 -17.61 0.57 3.23
CA TYR A 172 -16.58 1.34 2.53
C TYR A 172 -15.53 2.00 3.45
N PRO A 173 -15.88 2.69 4.55
CA PRO A 173 -14.87 3.32 5.42
C PRO A 173 -13.92 2.29 6.07
N ALA A 174 -14.43 1.10 6.40
CA ALA A 174 -13.61 0.02 6.95
C ALA A 174 -12.63 -0.52 5.90
N LEU A 175 -13.07 -0.67 4.65
CA LEU A 175 -12.23 -1.11 3.54
C LEU A 175 -11.12 -0.10 3.20
N VAL A 176 -11.42 1.19 3.24
CA VAL A 176 -10.40 2.25 3.09
C VAL A 176 -9.36 2.16 4.19
N THR A 177 -9.79 2.00 5.44
CA THR A 177 -8.88 1.82 6.59
C THR A 177 -7.98 0.59 6.42
N LEU A 178 -8.55 -0.52 5.93
CA LEU A 178 -7.84 -1.76 5.67
C LEU A 178 -6.80 -1.62 4.55
N GLN A 179 -7.16 -0.96 3.45
CA GLN A 179 -6.25 -0.66 2.36
C GLN A 179 -5.08 0.23 2.83
N ALA A 180 -5.37 1.29 3.58
CA ALA A 180 -4.36 2.17 4.13
C ALA A 180 -3.37 1.39 5.04
N ARG A 181 -3.89 0.47 5.84
CA ARG A 181 -3.09 -0.41 6.70
C ARG A 181 -2.18 -1.33 5.89
N GLU A 182 -2.70 -1.97 4.85
CA GLU A 182 -1.94 -2.82 3.94
C GLU A 182 -0.81 -2.06 3.25
N ILE A 183 -1.11 -0.91 2.65
CA ILE A 183 -0.14 -0.06 1.97
C ILE A 183 0.96 0.38 2.94
N ARG A 184 0.60 0.81 4.16
CA ARG A 184 1.59 1.21 5.16
C ARG A 184 2.48 0.05 5.60
N ALA A 185 1.91 -1.14 5.79
CA ALA A 185 2.69 -2.32 6.16
C ALA A 185 3.65 -2.75 5.05
N LEU A 186 3.25 -2.61 3.79
CA LEU A 186 4.12 -2.91 2.64
C LEU A 186 5.22 -1.85 2.45
N LEU A 187 4.90 -0.56 2.62
CA LEU A 187 5.92 0.51 2.63
C LEU A 187 6.96 0.27 3.72
N ASP A 188 6.52 -0.01 4.95
CA ASP A 188 7.40 -0.34 6.08
C ASP A 188 8.29 -1.54 5.79
N TYR A 189 7.73 -2.61 5.24
CA TYR A 189 8.50 -3.77 4.83
C TYR A 189 9.58 -3.39 3.79
N CYS A 190 9.21 -2.66 2.74
CA CYS A 190 10.15 -2.25 1.70
C CYS A 190 11.26 -1.33 2.23
N VAL A 191 10.94 -0.35 3.10
CA VAL A 191 11.96 0.56 3.66
C VAL A 191 12.98 -0.20 4.52
N ARG A 192 12.52 -1.12 5.37
CA ARG A 192 13.42 -1.92 6.21
C ARG A 192 14.39 -2.76 5.38
N HIS A 193 13.88 -3.45 4.37
CA HIS A 193 14.70 -4.29 3.49
C HIS A 193 15.61 -3.45 2.55
N ALA A 194 15.19 -2.25 2.18
CA ALA A 194 16.01 -1.32 1.41
C ALA A 194 17.20 -0.74 2.17
N THR A 195 17.18 -0.77 3.50
CA THR A 195 18.16 -0.07 4.37
C THR A 195 18.86 -0.99 5.38
N ASN A 196 18.63 -2.31 5.31
CA ASN A 196 19.10 -3.31 6.28
C ASN A 196 18.68 -3.02 7.74
N GLN A 197 17.46 -2.52 7.94
CA GLN A 197 16.86 -2.27 9.27
C GLN A 197 15.97 -3.41 9.75
#